data_AF-A0A3M0S6E6-F1
#
_entry.id   AF-A0A3M0S6E6-F1
#
_cell.length_a   1.000
_cell.length_b   1.000
_cell.length_c   1.000
_cell.angle_alpha   90.00
_cell.angle_beta   90.00
_cell.angle_gamma   90.00
#
_symmetry.space_group_name_H-M   'P 1'
#
loop_
_entity.id
_entity.type
_entity.pdbx_description
1 polymer ?
#
loop_
_entity_poly.entity_id
_entity_poly.type
_entity_poly.pdbx_seq_one_letter_code
_entity_poly.pdbx_strand_id
1 'polypeptide(L)'
;MTNKYTIPNMILIGSTARNSGKTTLAISIINKYKLTKPVIALKVTTIQDKNGKCIHGGEGCGVCSNLKGNFEITEELNAGNNKDTSLLLAAGAEKVYWLKTLKNNISEGFNTFISQIPENALIVCETNVLQKGFKQVFFISKKKT
;
A
#
# COMPACT_ATOMS: atom_id res chain seq x y z
N MET A 1 12.37 -19.51 1.11
CA MET A 1 11.93 -19.57 -0.31
C MET A 1 11.21 -18.27 -0.62
N THR A 2 11.70 -17.46 -1.56
CA THR A 2 11.03 -16.21 -1.96
C THR A 2 9.97 -16.53 -3.00
N ASN A 3 8.71 -16.62 -2.59
CA ASN A 3 7.59 -16.71 -3.53
C ASN A 3 7.61 -15.46 -4.43
N LYS A 4 7.76 -15.68 -5.74
CA LYS A 4 7.77 -14.61 -6.72
C LYS A 4 6.33 -14.32 -7.14
N TYR A 5 5.79 -13.19 -6.71
CA TYR A 5 4.45 -12.75 -7.09
C TYR A 5 4.51 -12.03 -8.44
N THR A 6 3.85 -12.61 -9.43
CA THR A 6 3.55 -11.94 -10.70
C THR A 6 2.06 -11.65 -10.72
N ILE A 7 1.68 -10.42 -10.38
CA ILE A 7 0.30 -9.95 -10.55
C ILE A 7 0.29 -9.09 -11.82
N PRO A 8 -0.28 -9.59 -12.94
CA PRO A 8 -0.14 -8.93 -14.25
C PRO A 8 -0.72 -7.51 -14.28
N ASN A 9 -1.75 -7.24 -13.49
CA ASN A 9 -2.44 -5.95 -13.43
C ASN A 9 -2.07 -5.12 -12.19
N MET A 10 -0.80 -5.14 -11.77
CA MET A 10 -0.34 -4.37 -10.62
C MET A 10 0.84 -3.45 -10.95
N ILE A 11 0.73 -2.19 -10.51
CA ILE A 11 1.84 -1.26 -10.43
C ILE A 11 2.20 -1.10 -8.95
N LEU A 12 3.38 -1.60 -8.58
CA LEU A 12 3.96 -1.45 -7.24
C LEU A 12 4.89 -0.23 -7.21
N ILE A 13 4.64 0.67 -6.27
CA ILE A 13 5.39 1.91 -6.02
C ILE A 13 6.04 1.80 -4.64
N GLY A 14 7.34 1.49 -4.65
CA GLY A 14 8.14 1.31 -3.43
C GLY A 14 9.14 2.45 -3.19
N SER A 15 9.30 2.83 -1.92
CA SER A 15 10.42 3.66 -1.45
C SER A 15 10.59 3.52 0.06
N THR A 16 11.82 3.43 0.53
CA THR A 16 12.15 3.43 1.98
C THR A 16 12.12 4.83 2.59
N ALA A 17 12.08 5.88 1.77
CA ALA A 17 12.02 7.27 2.24
C ALA A 17 10.56 7.74 2.44
N ARG A 18 10.34 8.54 3.49
CA ARG A 18 9.10 9.31 3.67
C ARG A 18 9.08 10.50 2.72
N ASN A 19 7.87 10.97 2.36
CA ASN A 19 7.67 12.15 1.50
C ASN A 19 8.47 12.09 0.19
N SER A 20 8.64 10.89 -0.36
CA SER A 20 9.42 10.64 -1.58
C SER A 20 8.60 10.78 -2.86
N GLY A 21 7.35 11.27 -2.76
CA GLY A 21 6.44 11.42 -3.90
C GLY A 21 5.71 10.15 -4.32
N LYS A 22 5.67 9.10 -3.49
CA LYS A 22 4.95 7.85 -3.81
C LYS A 22 3.45 8.09 -4.00
N THR A 23 2.80 8.71 -3.01
CA THR A 23 1.38 9.06 -3.08
C THR A 23 1.10 9.93 -4.30
N THR A 24 1.97 10.91 -4.58
CA THR A 24 1.86 11.78 -5.77
C THR A 24 1.92 10.97 -7.07
N LEU A 25 2.87 10.05 -7.22
CA LEU A 25 2.98 9.18 -8.39
C LEU A 25 1.76 8.26 -8.51
N ALA A 26 1.29 7.69 -7.40
CA ALA A 26 0.11 6.84 -7.36
C ALA A 26 -1.14 7.61 -7.82
N ILE A 27 -1.34 8.84 -7.35
CA ILE A 27 -2.40 9.75 -7.78
C ILE A 27 -2.32 10.01 -9.29
N SER A 28 -1.13 10.27 -9.84
CA SER A 28 -0.95 10.48 -11.28
C SER A 28 -1.33 9.25 -12.10
N ILE A 29 -0.99 8.04 -11.63
CA ILE A 29 -1.36 6.78 -12.28
C ILE A 29 -2.87 6.56 -12.22
N ILE A 30 -3.49 6.76 -11.05
CA ILE A 30 -4.95 6.65 -10.89
C ILE A 30 -5.67 7.59 -11.85
N ASN A 31 -5.29 8.86 -11.88
CA ASN A 31 -5.88 9.86 -12.78
C ASN A 31 -5.76 9.47 -14.26
N LYS A 32 -4.65 8.84 -14.66
CA LYS A 32 -4.43 8.39 -16.04
C LYS A 32 -5.36 7.26 -16.45
N TYR A 33 -5.68 6.33 -15.55
CA TYR A 33 -6.38 5.08 -15.92
C TYR A 33 -7.84 5.01 -15.50
N LYS A 34 -8.29 5.84 -14.54
CA LYS A 34 -9.63 5.75 -13.93
C LYS A 34 -10.80 5.80 -14.92
N LEU A 35 -10.63 6.42 -16.10
CA LEU A 35 -11.66 6.49 -17.13
C LEU A 35 -11.67 5.28 -18.09
N THR A 36 -10.67 4.40 -18.02
CA THR A 36 -10.47 3.31 -18.99
C THR A 36 -10.61 1.91 -18.40
N LYS A 37 -10.48 1.78 -17.07
CA LYS A 37 -10.60 0.52 -16.33
C LYS A 37 -10.81 0.79 -14.84
N PRO A 38 -11.41 -0.15 -14.08
CA PRO A 38 -11.42 -0.08 -12.63
C PRO A 38 -10.01 0.08 -12.08
N VAL A 39 -9.80 1.05 -11.18
CA VAL A 39 -8.53 1.25 -10.49
C VAL A 39 -8.75 1.04 -9.01
N ILE A 40 -8.07 0.05 -8.45
CA ILE A 40 -8.08 -0.23 -7.01
C ILE A 40 -6.74 0.20 -6.44
N ALA A 41 -6.74 1.09 -5.45
CA ALA A 41 -5.52 1.49 -4.77
C ALA A 41 -5.29 0.63 -3.53
N LEU A 42 -4.03 0.27 -3.28
CA LEU A 42 -3.62 -0.43 -2.08
C LEU A 42 -2.47 0.34 -1.42
N LYS A 43 -2.66 0.73 -0.15
CA LYS A 43 -1.56 1.15 0.71
C LYS A 43 -1.11 -0.03 1.56
N VAL A 44 0.20 -0.31 1.58
CA VAL A 44 0.78 -1.33 2.45
C VAL A 44 1.66 -0.69 3.51
N THR A 45 1.39 -0.99 4.77
CA THR A 45 2.21 -0.58 5.91
C THR A 45 2.66 -1.82 6.68
N THR A 46 3.97 -2.03 6.74
CA THR A 46 4.55 -3.14 7.50
C THR A 46 4.90 -2.70 8.91
N ILE A 47 4.52 -3.51 9.89
CA ILE A 47 4.85 -3.35 11.30
C ILE A 47 5.97 -4.34 11.63
N GLN A 48 7.07 -3.85 12.24
CA GLN A 48 8.22 -4.69 12.55
C GLN A 48 7.95 -5.60 13.76
N ASP A 49 7.30 -5.08 14.80
CA ASP A 49 6.95 -5.80 16.01
C ASP A 49 5.63 -5.25 16.58
N LYS A 50 4.78 -6.13 17.13
CA LYS A 50 3.53 -5.77 17.82
C LYS A 50 3.79 -4.95 19.09
N ASN A 51 4.96 -5.14 19.71
CA ASN A 51 5.35 -4.50 20.97
C ASN A 51 6.45 -3.43 20.79
N GLY A 52 6.84 -3.12 19.55
CA GLY A 52 7.90 -2.16 19.27
C GLY A 52 7.46 -0.71 19.50
N LYS A 53 8.42 0.16 19.85
CA LYS A 53 8.22 1.62 19.78
C LYS A 53 7.69 1.96 18.38
N CYS A 54 6.62 2.73 18.35
CA CYS A 54 5.99 3.21 17.13
C CYS A 54 7.06 3.74 16.15
N ILE A 55 7.10 3.18 14.92
CA ILE A 55 8.05 3.61 13.87
C ILE A 55 7.89 5.09 13.47
N HIS A 56 6.81 5.73 13.92
CA HIS A 56 6.55 7.15 13.71
C HIS A 56 7.10 8.05 14.83
N GLY A 57 7.61 7.49 15.93
CA GLY A 57 8.21 8.23 17.06
C GLY A 57 7.20 9.09 17.84
N GLY A 58 6.76 8.64 19.01
CA GLY A 58 5.79 9.34 19.87
C GLY A 58 4.91 8.38 20.68
N GLU A 59 3.95 8.91 21.44
CA GLU A 59 2.78 8.14 21.92
C GLU A 59 2.14 7.51 20.67
N GLY A 60 2.08 6.17 20.60
CA GLY A 60 1.90 5.44 19.34
C GLY A 60 0.85 6.02 18.39
N CYS A 61 1.16 6.07 17.09
CA CYS A 61 0.29 6.67 16.05
C CYS A 61 -1.04 5.93 15.79
N GLY A 62 -1.44 5.01 16.68
CA GLY A 62 -2.63 4.15 16.54
C GLY A 62 -2.51 3.04 15.48
N VAL A 63 -1.49 3.06 14.63
CA VAL A 63 -1.31 2.08 13.54
C VAL A 63 -0.77 0.74 14.06
N CYS A 64 0.23 0.77 14.96
CA CYS A 64 0.90 -0.44 15.45
C CYS A 64 0.15 -1.10 16.62
N SER A 65 -0.47 -0.31 17.48
CA SER A 65 -1.09 -0.76 18.74
C SER A 65 -2.46 -1.43 18.55
N ASN A 66 -3.09 -1.30 17.39
CA ASN A 66 -4.47 -1.75 17.16
C ASN A 66 -4.58 -2.93 16.17
N LEU A 67 -3.45 -3.51 15.73
CA LEU A 67 -3.47 -4.64 14.81
C LEU A 67 -3.94 -5.92 15.54
N LYS A 68 -5.18 -6.33 15.29
CA LYS A 68 -5.68 -7.65 15.70
C LYS A 68 -5.12 -8.71 14.74
N GLY A 69 -4.43 -9.74 15.26
CA GLY A 69 -3.88 -10.82 14.43
C GLY A 69 -2.58 -10.44 13.68
N ASN A 70 -2.34 -11.06 12.52
CA ASN A 70 -1.10 -10.91 11.76
C ASN A 70 -1.15 -9.78 10.71
N PHE A 71 -2.36 -9.44 10.27
CA PHE A 71 -2.63 -8.37 9.33
C PHE A 71 -4.07 -7.88 9.49
N GLU A 72 -4.36 -6.71 8.92
CA GLU A 72 -5.67 -6.09 8.87
C GLU A 72 -5.81 -5.35 7.54
N ILE A 73 -6.96 -5.51 6.89
CA ILE A 73 -7.34 -4.79 5.67
C ILE A 73 -8.54 -3.91 6.01
N THR A 74 -8.44 -2.63 5.70
CA THR A 74 -9.53 -1.66 5.87
C THR A 74 -9.78 -0.94 4.55
N GLU A 75 -11.05 -0.65 4.24
CA GLU A 75 -11.43 0.17 3.09
C GLU A 75 -11.52 1.64 3.54
N GLU A 76 -10.95 2.54 2.73
CA GLU A 76 -11.11 3.98 2.92
C GLU A 76 -12.42 4.43 2.25
N LEU A 77 -13.27 5.08 3.04
CA LEU A 77 -14.56 5.61 2.58
C LEU A 77 -14.59 7.14 2.60
N ASN A 78 -13.55 7.79 3.13
CA ASN A 78 -13.50 9.24 3.27
C ASN A 78 -12.42 9.84 2.36
N ALA A 79 -12.85 10.58 1.34
CA ALA A 79 -11.98 11.31 0.42
C ALA A 79 -11.63 12.74 0.88
N GLY A 80 -12.16 13.20 2.02
CA GLY A 80 -12.10 14.60 2.46
C GLY A 80 -10.96 14.97 3.41
N ASN A 81 -9.96 14.10 3.61
CA ASN A 81 -8.84 14.38 4.52
C ASN A 81 -7.47 14.16 3.86
N ASN A 82 -6.39 14.57 4.55
CA ASN A 82 -5.03 14.58 4.01
C ASN A 82 -4.23 13.28 4.22
N LYS A 83 -4.88 12.16 4.55
CA LYS A 83 -4.22 10.85 4.61
C LYS A 83 -3.95 10.33 3.20
N ASP A 84 -2.87 9.55 3.03
CA ASP A 84 -2.56 8.95 1.72
C ASP A 84 -3.74 8.20 1.11
N THR A 85 -4.46 7.38 1.91
CA THR A 85 -5.63 6.62 1.45
C THR A 85 -6.75 7.52 0.96
N SER A 86 -7.04 8.59 1.69
CA SER A 86 -8.04 9.60 1.30
C SER A 86 -7.63 10.34 0.03
N LEU A 87 -6.35 10.68 -0.16
CA LEU A 87 -5.85 11.30 -1.39
C LEU A 87 -5.95 10.37 -2.60
N LEU A 88 -5.68 9.07 -2.42
CA LEU A 88 -5.85 8.07 -3.48
C LEU A 88 -7.32 7.90 -3.87
N LEU A 89 -8.24 7.95 -2.89
CA LEU A 89 -9.67 7.88 -3.13
C LEU A 89 -10.15 9.15 -3.84
N ALA A 90 -9.73 10.33 -3.39
CA ALA A 90 -10.02 11.61 -4.01
C ALA A 90 -9.49 11.71 -5.46
N ALA A 91 -8.39 11.01 -5.79
CA ALA A 91 -7.88 10.92 -7.16
C ALA A 91 -8.82 10.14 -8.11
N GLY A 92 -9.79 9.40 -7.56
CA GLY A 92 -10.77 8.63 -8.32
C GLY A 92 -10.41 7.16 -8.47
N ALA A 93 -9.67 6.58 -7.52
CA ALA A 93 -9.65 5.13 -7.38
C ALA A 93 -11.07 4.66 -7.00
N GLU A 94 -11.53 3.56 -7.59
CA GLU A 94 -12.87 3.01 -7.34
C GLU A 94 -12.99 2.52 -5.89
N LYS A 95 -11.94 1.85 -5.41
CA LYS A 95 -11.77 1.51 -4.00
C LYS A 95 -10.33 1.72 -3.57
N VAL A 96 -10.17 2.03 -2.29
CA VAL A 96 -8.85 2.18 -1.67
C VAL A 96 -8.79 1.33 -0.42
N TYR A 97 -7.80 0.45 -0.36
CA TYR A 97 -7.58 -0.41 0.79
C TYR A 97 -6.27 -0.07 1.49
N TRP A 98 -6.25 -0.22 2.80
CA TRP A 98 -5.05 -0.15 3.62
C TRP A 98 -4.79 -1.50 4.27
N LEU A 99 -3.72 -2.17 3.80
CA LEU A 99 -3.16 -3.36 4.41
C LEU A 99 -2.11 -2.97 5.45
N LYS A 100 -2.41 -3.22 6.71
CA LYS A 100 -1.46 -3.19 7.82
C LYS A 100 -1.07 -4.63 8.11
N THR A 101 0.22 -4.95 8.15
CA THR A 101 0.68 -6.34 8.31
C THR A 101 1.98 -6.41 9.08
N LEU A 102 2.18 -7.49 9.83
CA LEU A 102 3.51 -7.84 10.31
C LEU A 102 4.42 -8.14 9.12
N LYS A 103 5.71 -7.79 9.25
CA LYS A 103 6.72 -7.98 8.19
C LYS A 103 6.79 -9.43 7.69
N ASN A 104 6.59 -10.40 8.57
CA ASN A 104 6.65 -11.83 8.24
C ASN A 104 5.34 -12.38 7.67
N ASN A 105 4.26 -11.58 7.66
CA ASN A 105 2.91 -12.00 7.24
C ASN A 105 2.39 -11.25 6.02
N ILE A 106 3.26 -10.51 5.32
CA ILE A 106 2.88 -9.73 4.14
C ILE A 106 2.18 -10.60 3.08
N SER A 107 2.68 -11.83 2.87
CA SER A 107 2.09 -12.76 1.91
C SER A 107 0.64 -13.13 2.26
N GLU A 108 0.36 -13.37 3.53
CA GLU A 108 -0.98 -13.74 4.02
C GLU A 108 -1.98 -12.60 3.79
N GLY A 109 -1.61 -11.39 4.22
CA GLY A 109 -2.46 -10.21 4.05
C GLY A 109 -2.62 -9.81 2.58
N PHE A 110 -1.56 -9.93 1.79
CA PHE A 110 -1.61 -9.62 0.37
C PHE A 110 -2.46 -10.63 -0.43
N ASN A 111 -2.36 -11.92 -0.13
CA ASN A 111 -3.20 -12.94 -0.78
C ASN A 111 -4.68 -12.72 -0.45
N THR A 112 -4.98 -12.38 0.82
CA THR A 112 -6.33 -12.01 1.25
C THR A 112 -6.85 -10.77 0.53
N PHE A 113 -5.98 -9.80 0.25
CA PHE A 113 -6.33 -8.66 -0.59
C PHE A 113 -6.58 -9.07 -2.05
N ILE A 114 -5.71 -9.85 -2.67
CA ILE A 114 -5.87 -10.21 -4.08
C ILE A 114 -7.14 -11.03 -4.33
N SER A 115 -7.52 -11.93 -3.42
CA SER A 115 -8.71 -12.78 -3.59
C SER A 115 -10.04 -12.02 -3.62
N GLN A 116 -10.06 -10.74 -3.25
CA GLN A 116 -11.24 -9.87 -3.26
C GLN A 116 -11.21 -8.81 -4.38
N ILE A 117 -10.15 -8.77 -5.20
CA ILE A 117 -10.03 -7.81 -6.30
C ILE A 117 -10.45 -8.43 -7.63
N PRO A 118 -11.30 -7.75 -8.44
CA PRO A 118 -11.63 -8.18 -9.79
C PRO A 118 -10.39 -8.33 -10.69
N GLU A 119 -10.33 -9.39 -11.49
CA GLU A 119 -9.18 -9.67 -12.36
C GLU A 119 -8.90 -8.55 -13.39
N ASN A 120 -9.93 -7.83 -13.81
CA ASN A 120 -9.83 -6.74 -14.78
C ASN A 120 -9.39 -5.40 -14.18
N ALA A 121 -9.26 -5.30 -12.85
CA ALA A 121 -8.86 -4.07 -12.19
C ALA A 121 -7.34 -3.83 -12.28
N LEU A 122 -6.95 -2.57 -12.50
CA LEU A 122 -5.58 -2.14 -12.26
C LEU A 122 -5.37 -1.88 -10.78
N ILE A 123 -4.40 -2.56 -10.19
CA ILE A 123 -4.00 -2.33 -8.81
C ILE A 123 -2.84 -1.33 -8.77
N VAL A 124 -3.03 -0.22 -8.08
CA VAL A 124 -1.97 0.76 -7.79
C VAL A 124 -1.56 0.59 -6.33
N CYS A 125 -0.43 -0.06 -6.10
CA CYS A 125 0.05 -0.40 -4.75
C CYS A 125 1.17 0.54 -4.31
N GLU A 126 0.97 1.28 -3.22
CA GLU A 126 2.01 2.05 -2.53
C GLU A 126 2.55 1.27 -1.31
N THR A 127 3.88 1.19 -1.18
CA THR A 127 4.54 0.54 -0.04
C THR A 127 5.76 1.32 0.45
N ASN A 128 5.98 1.29 1.76
CA ASN A 128 7.16 1.87 2.42
C ASN A 128 8.33 0.88 2.58
N VAL A 129 8.16 -0.35 2.11
CA VAL A 129 9.20 -1.38 2.16
C VAL A 129 9.57 -1.89 0.78
N LEU A 130 10.85 -2.20 0.61
CA LEU A 130 11.36 -2.99 -0.48
C LEU A 130 10.81 -4.41 -0.37
N GLN A 131 9.90 -4.78 -1.27
CA GLN A 131 9.32 -6.11 -1.30
C GLN A 131 10.17 -7.03 -2.19
N LYS A 132 11.05 -7.83 -1.58
CA LYS A 132 11.73 -8.93 -2.29
C LYS A 132 10.68 -9.97 -2.70
N GLY A 133 10.66 -10.37 -3.97
CA GLY A 133 9.73 -11.36 -4.52
C GLY A 133 8.57 -10.78 -5.33
N PHE A 134 8.31 -9.48 -5.28
CA PHE A 134 7.37 -8.85 -6.20
C PHE A 134 8.10 -8.36 -7.45
N LYS A 135 7.51 -8.56 -8.64
CA LYS A 135 8.00 -7.87 -9.85
C LYS A 135 7.66 -6.38 -9.69
N GLN A 136 8.61 -5.62 -9.16
CA GLN A 136 8.48 -4.17 -8.98
C GLN A 136 8.44 -3.50 -10.34
N VAL A 137 7.43 -2.67 -10.60
CA VAL A 137 7.30 -1.94 -11.87
C VAL A 137 7.94 -0.55 -11.76
N PHE A 138 7.90 0.09 -10.59
CA PHE A 138 8.60 1.37 -10.33
C PHE A 138 9.15 1.47 -8.90
N PHE A 139 10.43 1.85 -8.77
CA PHE A 139 11.09 2.11 -7.48
C PHE A 139 11.68 3.53 -7.46
N ILE A 140 11.31 4.34 -6.45
CA ILE A 140 11.89 5.67 -6.25
C ILE A 140 12.96 5.57 -5.16
N SER A 141 14.24 5.59 -5.55
CA SER A 141 15.38 5.73 -4.64
C SER A 141 15.80 7.20 -4.53
N LYS A 142 15.61 7.84 -3.37
CA LYS A 142 16.39 9.04 -3.05
C LYS A 142 17.69 8.58 -2.41
N LYS A 143 18.84 8.84 -3.03
CA LYS A 143 20.13 8.78 -2.31
C LYS A 143 20.06 9.81 -1.18
N LYS A 144 20.42 9.42 0.05
CA LYS A 144 20.78 10.39 1.07
C LYS A 144 22.01 11.14 0.54
N THR A 145 21.86 12.43 0.26
CA THR A 145 22.98 13.37 0.18
C THR A 145 23.47 13.67 1.57
#